data_AF-A0A9W7C3Z8-F1
#
_entry.id   AF-A0A9W7C3Z8-F1
#
_cell.length_a   1.000
_cell.length_b   1.000
_cell.length_c   1.000
_cell.angle_alpha   90.00
_cell.angle_beta   90.00
_cell.angle_gamma   90.00
#
_symmetry.space_group_name_H-M   'P 1'
#
loop_
_entity.id
_entity.type
_entity.pdbx_description
1 polymer ?
#
loop_
_entity_poly.entity_id
_entity_poly.type
_entity_poly.pdbx_seq_one_letter_code
_entity_poly.pdbx_strand_id
1 'polypeptide(L)'
;MSTLLLLCLLVSSHALSQPVGSKLVQSSLSPQNPQAGCWRLMLDVGREQGTWMPPEWGSSGTRLAIPLLVDFLPLRSNLEDDPLVGRNSLLVKPVDEATFINENGEQTIQVQAGGWSVEPPKEGKSPAVLRFWLDFGEGGEKRDTVLPPGRVFFTAAGWMDEEIEVGNKARSGLVSLLENDILVKLKAAQEDYDQANALAKVGKLSNLVGLSTKRDNTMARIRSIDKSLPKKGDGNLKPGKFPFIESRFRIAGGGLCVKRPGKVMGSEYHILGTWSCTPVDTDESLRS
;
A
#
# COMPACT_ATOMS: atom_id res chain seq x y z
N MET A 1 -22.69 -20.01 12.79
CA MET A 1 -23.18 -18.83 13.53
C MET A 1 -21.98 -17.93 13.75
N SER A 2 -21.77 -16.78 13.10
CA SER A 2 -22.63 -15.93 12.29
C SER A 2 -21.86 -15.43 11.07
N THR A 3 -22.56 -15.42 9.95
CA THR A 3 -22.21 -14.87 8.63
C THR A 3 -22.23 -13.34 8.71
N LEU A 4 -21.13 -12.66 8.40
CA LEU A 4 -21.15 -11.23 8.06
C LEU A 4 -21.11 -11.11 6.54
N LEU A 5 -22.29 -10.89 5.95
CA LEU A 5 -22.46 -10.48 4.56
C LEU A 5 -22.01 -9.03 4.41
N LEU A 6 -21.03 -8.78 3.54
CA LEU A 6 -20.74 -7.43 3.03
C LEU A 6 -21.59 -7.20 1.77
N LEU A 7 -22.51 -6.25 1.86
CA LEU A 7 -23.48 -5.88 0.84
C LEU A 7 -22.81 -4.98 -0.21
N CYS A 8 -22.47 -5.50 -1.39
CA CYS A 8 -22.17 -4.68 -2.57
C CYS A 8 -23.47 -4.35 -3.30
N LEU A 9 -23.94 -3.11 -3.18
CA LEU A 9 -25.06 -2.61 -4.00
C LEU A 9 -24.57 -2.25 -5.41
N LEU A 10 -24.98 -3.08 -6.37
CA LEU A 10 -25.10 -2.75 -7.79
C LEU A 10 -26.31 -1.83 -7.97
N VAL A 11 -26.08 -0.60 -8.44
CA VAL A 11 -27.15 0.23 -9.01
C VAL A 11 -26.89 0.37 -10.51
N SER A 12 -27.69 -0.34 -11.28
CA SER A 12 -27.73 -0.30 -12.74
C SER A 12 -28.38 1.00 -13.23
N SER A 13 -27.74 1.63 -14.19
CA SER A 13 -28.22 2.83 -14.88
C SER A 13 -29.43 2.53 -15.77
N HIS A 14 -30.43 3.42 -15.76
CA HIS A 14 -31.34 3.62 -16.90
C HIS A 14 -31.24 5.07 -17.33
N ALA A 15 -30.92 5.26 -18.61
CA ALA A 15 -30.82 6.54 -19.28
C ALA A 15 -32.21 6.99 -19.75
N LEU A 16 -32.55 8.27 -19.51
CA LEU A 16 -33.51 9.00 -20.32
C LEU A 16 -32.95 10.42 -20.58
N SER A 17 -32.95 10.75 -21.87
CA SER A 17 -32.48 11.98 -22.50
C SER A 17 -33.51 13.10 -22.34
N GLN A 18 -33.05 14.36 -22.21
CA GLN A 18 -33.42 15.54 -23.03
C GLN A 18 -32.79 16.85 -22.45
N PRO A 19 -32.71 17.95 -23.24
CA PRO A 19 -31.53 18.83 -23.23
C PRO A 19 -31.78 20.32 -22.89
N VAL A 20 -30.66 21.08 -22.90
CA VAL A 20 -30.47 22.54 -23.06
C VAL A 20 -30.77 23.47 -21.87
N GLY A 21 -29.68 24.09 -21.38
CA GLY A 21 -29.59 25.54 -21.23
C GLY A 21 -29.78 26.12 -19.84
N SER A 22 -28.70 26.31 -19.09
CA SER A 22 -28.53 27.49 -18.22
C SER A 22 -27.09 27.65 -17.74
N LYS A 23 -26.62 28.91 -17.77
CA LYS A 23 -25.32 29.38 -17.31
C LYS A 23 -25.08 28.96 -15.85
N LEU A 24 -24.03 28.19 -15.61
CA LEU A 24 -23.51 27.97 -14.25
C LEU A 24 -22.33 28.90 -13.99
N VAL A 25 -22.66 29.90 -13.18
CA VAL A 25 -21.79 30.67 -12.31
C VAL A 25 -20.68 29.78 -11.73
N GLN A 26 -19.42 30.23 -11.87
CA GLN A 26 -18.31 29.74 -11.07
C GLN A 26 -18.61 30.04 -9.60
N SER A 27 -19.28 29.10 -8.93
CA SER A 27 -19.44 29.14 -7.48
C SER A 27 -18.13 28.67 -6.85
N SER A 28 -17.53 29.58 -6.09
CA SER A 28 -16.42 29.34 -5.17
C SER A 28 -16.64 28.06 -4.37
N LEU A 29 -15.81 27.05 -4.63
CA LEU A 29 -15.73 25.85 -3.81
C LEU A 29 -15.17 26.24 -2.45
N SER A 30 -16.05 26.39 -1.45
CA SER A 30 -15.65 26.35 -0.05
C SER A 30 -15.18 24.92 0.28
N PRO A 31 -13.93 24.71 0.74
CA PRO A 31 -13.41 23.39 1.04
C PRO A 31 -13.80 23.00 2.48
N GLN A 32 -15.01 22.50 2.67
CA GLN A 32 -15.45 22.03 4.00
C GLN A 32 -16.09 20.65 3.94
N ASN A 33 -15.38 19.69 3.32
CA ASN A 33 -15.61 18.29 3.68
C ASN A 33 -14.38 17.73 4.42
N PRO A 34 -14.32 17.86 5.76
CA PRO A 34 -13.19 17.42 6.60
C PRO A 34 -13.06 15.89 6.75
N GLN A 35 -13.62 15.11 5.81
CA GLN A 35 -13.52 13.65 5.80
C GLN A 35 -12.51 13.10 4.79
N ALA A 36 -11.98 13.91 3.88
CA ALA A 36 -10.84 13.52 3.07
C ALA A 36 -9.57 13.56 3.92
N GLY A 37 -8.84 12.44 3.98
CA GLY A 37 -7.55 12.40 4.65
C GLY A 37 -6.52 13.15 3.83
N CYS A 38 -5.92 14.19 4.42
CA CYS A 38 -4.76 14.86 3.87
C CYS A 38 -3.49 14.07 4.27
N TRP A 39 -2.60 13.82 3.31
CA TRP A 39 -1.40 13.02 3.51
C TRP A 39 -0.19 13.74 2.97
N ARG A 40 0.85 13.82 3.80
CA ARG A 40 2.17 14.29 3.39
C ARG A 40 2.94 13.11 2.82
N LEU A 41 3.24 13.16 1.54
CA LEU A 41 4.12 12.26 0.84
C LEU A 41 5.56 12.78 0.90
N MET A 42 6.52 11.87 0.96
CA MET A 42 7.93 12.14 0.75
C MET A 42 8.41 11.21 -0.34
N LEU A 43 8.57 11.75 -1.54
CA LEU A 43 9.14 11.02 -2.67
C LEU A 43 10.66 11.01 -2.52
N ASP A 44 11.25 9.86 -2.77
CA ASP A 44 12.69 9.65 -2.75
C ASP A 44 13.11 9.04 -4.09
N VAL A 45 13.33 9.91 -5.07
CA VAL A 45 13.67 9.55 -6.45
C VAL A 45 15.17 9.29 -6.54
N GLY A 46 15.55 8.13 -7.05
CA GLY A 46 16.94 7.70 -7.12
C GLY A 46 17.07 6.25 -7.57
N ARG A 47 18.32 5.81 -7.74
CA ARG A 47 18.62 4.47 -8.25
C ARG A 47 18.20 3.37 -7.28
N GLU A 48 17.31 2.50 -7.74
CA GLU A 48 16.82 1.32 -7.01
C GLU A 48 17.31 0.01 -7.62
N GLN A 49 17.41 -1.04 -6.81
CA GLN A 49 17.72 -2.36 -7.31
C GLN A 49 16.64 -2.84 -8.29
N GLY A 50 17.06 -3.28 -9.48
CA GLY A 50 16.14 -3.72 -10.53
C GLY A 50 15.51 -2.59 -11.34
N THR A 51 15.94 -1.33 -11.16
CA THR A 51 15.52 -0.25 -12.06
C THR A 51 15.95 -0.51 -13.50
N TRP A 52 15.10 -0.12 -14.44
CA TRP A 52 15.39 -0.10 -15.88
C TRP A 52 15.74 1.30 -16.39
N MET A 53 15.99 2.24 -15.47
CA MET A 53 16.58 3.52 -15.82
C MET A 53 18.00 3.33 -16.38
N PRO A 54 18.48 4.25 -17.24
CA PRO A 54 19.82 4.17 -17.82
C PRO A 54 20.94 3.98 -16.76
N PRO A 55 22.07 3.36 -17.13
CA PRO A 55 23.18 3.08 -16.20
C PRO A 55 23.74 4.34 -15.54
N GLU A 56 23.78 5.46 -16.25
CA GLU A 56 24.23 6.78 -15.78
C GLU A 56 23.24 7.47 -14.83
N TRP A 57 21.96 7.11 -14.87
CA TRP A 57 20.93 7.74 -14.06
C TRP A 57 21.05 7.29 -12.59
N GLY A 58 21.20 8.27 -11.69
CA GLY A 58 21.41 8.08 -10.25
C GLY A 58 22.68 7.29 -9.90
N SER A 59 23.65 7.22 -10.80
CA SER A 59 24.93 6.51 -10.64
C SER A 59 25.80 7.08 -9.51
N SER A 60 25.67 8.37 -9.21
CA SER A 60 26.36 9.07 -8.13
C SER A 60 25.86 8.70 -6.73
N GLY A 61 24.73 7.99 -6.63
CA GLY A 61 24.01 7.76 -5.38
C GLY A 61 23.23 8.97 -4.87
N THR A 62 23.21 10.08 -5.63
CA THR A 62 22.38 11.25 -5.31
C THR A 62 20.90 10.86 -5.38
N ARG A 63 20.10 11.46 -4.50
CA ARG A 63 18.65 11.28 -4.47
C ARG A 63 17.93 12.62 -4.45
N LEU A 64 16.81 12.65 -5.15
CA LEU A 64 15.91 13.79 -5.27
C LEU A 64 14.72 13.55 -4.33
N ALA A 65 14.74 14.25 -3.19
CA ALA A 65 13.70 14.20 -2.17
C ALA A 65 12.66 15.29 -2.42
N ILE A 66 11.40 14.91 -2.62
CA ILE A 66 10.32 15.84 -2.95
C ILE A 66 9.17 15.64 -1.95
N PRO A 67 9.03 16.53 -0.94
CA PRO A 67 7.84 16.57 -0.12
C PRO A 67 6.64 17.03 -0.96
N LEU A 68 5.49 16.39 -0.76
CA LEU A 68 4.25 16.75 -1.44
C LEU A 68 3.06 16.50 -0.53
N LEU A 69 2.13 17.44 -0.48
CA LEU A 69 0.89 17.27 0.27
C LEU A 69 -0.24 16.89 -0.69
N VAL A 70 -1.01 15.85 -0.36
CA VAL A 70 -2.09 15.35 -1.22
C VAL A 70 -3.37 15.06 -0.43
N ASP A 71 -4.51 15.24 -1.11
CA ASP A 71 -5.82 14.81 -0.64
C ASP A 71 -6.32 13.64 -1.47
N PHE A 72 -6.62 12.53 -0.79
CA PHE A 72 -7.38 11.44 -1.39
C PHE A 72 -8.87 11.76 -1.25
N LEU A 73 -9.58 11.88 -2.36
CA LEU A 73 -10.99 12.28 -2.39
C LEU A 73 -11.90 11.11 -2.78
N PRO A 74 -13.10 10.97 -2.17
CA PRO A 74 -14.11 9.98 -2.53
C PRO A 74 -14.88 10.33 -3.82
N LEU A 75 -14.24 11.02 -4.76
CA LEU A 75 -14.84 11.48 -6.02
C LEU A 75 -14.23 10.69 -7.17
N ARG A 76 -15.03 10.32 -8.18
CA ARG A 76 -14.47 9.69 -9.39
C ARG A 76 -13.54 10.68 -10.11
N SER A 77 -12.41 10.18 -10.60
CA SER A 77 -11.57 10.95 -11.51
C SER A 77 -12.22 11.00 -12.89
N ASN A 78 -12.32 12.18 -13.48
CA ASN A 78 -12.67 12.35 -14.90
C ASN A 78 -11.44 12.23 -15.83
N LEU A 79 -10.30 11.81 -15.27
CA LEU A 79 -9.02 11.66 -15.94
C LEU A 79 -8.95 10.28 -16.62
N GLU A 80 -8.06 10.14 -17.61
CA GLU A 80 -7.87 8.87 -18.30
C GLU A 80 -7.34 7.79 -17.33
N ASP A 81 -8.10 6.70 -17.19
CA ASP A 81 -7.74 5.53 -16.40
C ASP A 81 -6.40 4.96 -16.91
N ASP A 82 -5.52 4.53 -15.99
CA ASP A 82 -4.32 3.78 -16.35
C ASP A 82 -4.45 2.32 -15.89
N PRO A 83 -4.03 1.32 -16.71
CA PRO A 83 -4.08 -0.09 -16.34
C PRO A 83 -3.42 -0.43 -14.99
N LEU A 84 -2.39 0.31 -14.57
CA LEU A 84 -1.71 0.04 -13.30
C LEU A 84 -2.57 0.41 -12.10
N VAL A 85 -3.35 1.50 -12.17
CA VAL A 85 -4.26 1.92 -11.10
C VAL A 85 -5.62 1.23 -11.23
N GLY A 86 -6.02 0.86 -12.45
CA GLY A 86 -7.28 0.20 -12.73
C GLY A 86 -8.37 1.17 -13.19
N ARG A 87 -9.54 0.63 -13.49
CA ARG A 87 -10.69 1.41 -14.00
C ARG A 87 -11.48 2.05 -12.87
N ASN A 88 -12.15 3.16 -13.18
CA ASN A 88 -12.95 3.92 -12.22
C ASN A 88 -12.11 4.44 -11.04
N SER A 89 -10.91 4.96 -11.32
CA SER A 89 -10.11 5.54 -10.25
C SER A 89 -10.84 6.72 -9.59
N LEU A 90 -10.51 6.92 -8.31
CA LEU A 90 -10.96 8.04 -7.51
C LEU A 90 -9.93 9.16 -7.60
N LEU A 91 -10.31 10.36 -7.21
CA LEU A 91 -9.52 11.56 -7.43
C LEU A 91 -8.50 11.75 -6.31
N VAL A 92 -7.22 11.89 -6.65
CA VAL A 92 -6.17 12.37 -5.73
C VAL A 92 -5.72 13.75 -6.23
N LYS A 93 -5.64 14.72 -5.32
CA LYS A 93 -5.25 16.09 -5.65
C LYS A 93 -4.03 16.50 -4.84
N PRO A 94 -3.01 17.12 -5.47
CA PRO A 94 -2.02 17.87 -4.71
C PRO A 94 -2.71 19.05 -4.02
N VAL A 95 -2.36 19.29 -2.77
CA VAL A 95 -2.83 20.45 -1.99
C VAL A 95 -2.02 21.69 -2.38
N ASP A 96 -0.70 21.51 -2.51
CA ASP A 96 0.26 22.56 -2.86
C ASP A 96 1.20 22.10 -3.98
N GLU A 97 2.02 23.02 -4.48
CA GLU A 97 3.14 22.72 -5.37
C GLU A 97 4.24 21.93 -4.62
N ALA A 98 4.98 21.09 -5.34
CA ALA A 98 6.09 20.34 -4.76
C ALA A 98 7.37 21.18 -4.81
N THR A 99 7.97 21.48 -3.66
CA THR A 99 9.25 22.20 -3.58
C THR A 99 10.38 21.27 -3.17
N PHE A 100 11.57 21.46 -3.76
CA PHE A 100 12.77 20.72 -3.41
C PHE A 100 14.02 21.58 -3.61
N ILE A 101 15.16 21.14 -3.07
CA ILE A 101 16.43 21.87 -3.16
C ILE A 101 17.41 21.09 -4.04
N ASN A 102 17.98 21.77 -5.04
CA ASN A 102 19.08 21.27 -5.87
C ASN A 102 20.27 22.25 -5.89
N GLU A 103 21.22 22.03 -6.80
CA GLU A 103 22.41 22.85 -6.96
C GLU A 103 22.11 24.32 -7.29
N ASN A 104 20.96 24.60 -7.89
CA ASN A 104 20.52 25.95 -8.28
C ASN A 104 19.66 26.64 -7.21
N GLY A 105 19.46 26.00 -6.05
CA GLY A 105 18.63 26.50 -4.97
C GLY A 105 17.29 25.77 -4.86
N GLU A 106 16.28 26.47 -4.35
CA GLU A 106 14.92 25.96 -4.25
C GLU A 106 14.25 25.95 -5.64
N GLN A 107 13.65 24.82 -5.98
CA GLN A 107 12.89 24.63 -7.20
C GLN A 107 11.48 24.13 -6.87
N THR A 108 10.52 24.56 -7.67
CA THR A 108 9.11 24.22 -7.52
C THR A 108 8.62 23.50 -8.77
N ILE A 109 7.92 22.38 -8.57
CA ILE A 109 7.33 21.58 -9.63
C ILE A 109 5.81 21.66 -9.53
N GLN A 110 5.18 22.03 -10.63
CA GLN A 110 3.74 21.92 -10.74
C GLN A 110 3.32 20.44 -10.79
N VAL A 111 2.46 20.04 -9.86
CA VAL A 111 1.87 18.71 -9.81
C VAL A 111 0.38 18.81 -10.14
N GLN A 112 -0.10 17.97 -11.03
CA GLN A 112 -1.50 17.89 -11.40
C GLN A 112 -2.18 16.72 -10.69
N ALA A 113 -3.50 16.84 -10.54
CA ALA A 113 -4.33 15.81 -9.95
C ALA A 113 -4.23 14.50 -10.74
N GLY A 114 -4.49 13.38 -10.06
CA GLY A 114 -4.50 12.07 -10.66
C GLY A 114 -5.57 11.13 -10.13
N GLY A 115 -5.37 9.84 -10.40
CA GLY A 115 -6.30 8.77 -10.02
C GLY A 115 -5.72 7.87 -8.94
N TRP A 116 -6.55 7.42 -8.01
CA TRP A 116 -6.20 6.42 -7.01
C TRP A 116 -7.22 5.28 -6.92
N SER A 117 -6.77 4.12 -6.45
CA SER A 117 -7.60 2.96 -6.15
C SER A 117 -6.97 2.15 -5.01
N VAL A 118 -7.80 1.37 -4.32
CA VAL A 118 -7.34 0.41 -3.32
C VAL A 118 -7.82 -0.97 -3.76
N GLU A 119 -6.88 -1.88 -4.00
CA GLU A 119 -7.19 -3.30 -4.11
C GLU A 119 -7.40 -3.85 -2.69
N PRO A 120 -8.54 -4.50 -2.42
CA PRO A 120 -8.81 -5.05 -1.10
C PRO A 120 -7.80 -6.14 -0.73
N PRO A 121 -7.56 -6.36 0.57
CA PRO A 121 -6.65 -7.41 1.01
C PRO A 121 -7.14 -8.78 0.58
N LYS A 122 -6.20 -9.70 0.36
CA LYS A 122 -6.50 -11.12 0.13
C LYS A 122 -6.29 -11.84 1.43
N GLU A 123 -7.37 -12.40 1.98
CA GLU A 123 -7.39 -13.03 3.31
C GLU A 123 -6.19 -13.96 3.53
N GLY A 124 -5.39 -13.64 4.55
CA GLY A 124 -4.19 -14.39 4.94
C GLY A 124 -3.07 -14.45 3.89
N LYS A 125 -3.14 -13.67 2.80
CA LYS A 125 -2.17 -13.70 1.69
C LYS A 125 -1.45 -12.38 1.48
N SER A 126 -2.19 -11.27 1.46
CA SER A 126 -1.62 -9.95 1.18
C SER A 126 -2.45 -8.83 1.82
N PRO A 127 -1.81 -7.72 2.20
CA PRO A 127 -2.51 -6.51 2.65
C PRO A 127 -3.31 -5.88 1.50
N ALA A 128 -4.07 -4.82 1.83
CA ALA A 128 -4.66 -3.96 0.81
C ALA A 128 -3.52 -3.30 0.01
N VAL A 129 -3.76 -2.99 -1.26
CA VAL A 129 -2.76 -2.34 -2.12
C VAL A 129 -3.32 -1.01 -2.62
N LEU A 130 -2.79 0.09 -2.11
CA LEU A 130 -3.04 1.43 -2.61
C LEU A 130 -2.21 1.63 -3.89
N ARG A 131 -2.89 2.03 -4.97
CA ARG A 131 -2.26 2.46 -6.21
C ARG A 131 -2.78 3.84 -6.58
N PHE A 132 -1.89 4.72 -6.99
CA PHE A 132 -2.29 6.01 -7.53
C PHE A 132 -1.27 6.56 -8.50
N TRP A 133 -1.63 7.63 -9.17
CA TRP A 133 -0.72 8.39 -10.00
C TRP A 133 -0.91 9.89 -9.80
N LEU A 134 0.14 10.65 -10.11
CA LEU A 134 0.13 12.11 -10.21
C LEU A 134 0.91 12.49 -11.47
N ASP A 135 0.49 13.57 -12.13
CA ASP A 135 1.16 14.06 -13.34
C ASP A 135 2.07 15.24 -12.95
N PHE A 136 3.37 15.08 -13.15
CA PHE A 136 4.39 16.10 -12.88
C PHE A 136 4.64 16.90 -14.16
N GLY A 137 4.44 18.23 -14.13
CA GLY A 137 4.49 19.06 -15.33
C GLY A 137 5.85 19.02 -16.02
N GLU A 138 6.86 19.63 -15.40
CA GLU A 138 8.22 19.75 -15.95
C GLU A 138 9.18 18.67 -15.41
N GLY A 139 8.78 17.98 -14.34
CA GLY A 139 9.68 17.08 -13.61
C GLY A 139 10.65 17.85 -12.72
N GLY A 140 11.76 17.24 -12.35
CA GLY A 140 12.79 17.86 -11.50
C GLY A 140 14.14 17.16 -11.63
N GLU A 141 15.22 17.89 -11.41
CA GLU A 141 16.58 17.36 -11.57
C GLU A 141 17.48 17.76 -10.40
N LYS A 142 18.31 16.80 -10.00
CA LYS A 142 19.40 16.99 -9.06
C LYS A 142 20.58 16.10 -9.47
N ARG A 143 21.63 16.71 -10.00
CA ARG A 143 22.79 16.04 -10.61
C ARG A 143 22.36 15.03 -11.69
N ASP A 144 22.72 13.77 -11.52
CA ASP A 144 22.42 12.67 -12.45
C ASP A 144 21.08 11.98 -12.13
N THR A 145 20.27 12.55 -11.24
CA THR A 145 18.94 12.04 -10.89
C THR A 145 17.87 12.98 -11.41
N VAL A 146 17.05 12.46 -12.32
CA VAL A 146 15.95 13.20 -12.97
C VAL A 146 14.62 12.50 -12.65
N LEU A 147 13.69 13.25 -12.07
CA LEU A 147 12.26 12.97 -12.12
C LEU A 147 11.74 13.46 -13.48
N PRO A 148 11.39 12.58 -14.42
CA PRO A 148 10.93 13.00 -15.73
C PRO A 148 9.56 13.68 -15.65
N PRO A 149 9.23 14.58 -16.60
CA PRO A 149 7.87 15.08 -16.76
C PRO A 149 6.90 13.95 -17.11
N GLY A 150 5.65 14.14 -16.73
CA GLY A 150 4.53 13.24 -16.98
C GLY A 150 4.10 12.42 -15.76
N ARG A 151 3.46 11.29 -16.05
CA ARG A 151 2.77 10.47 -15.05
C ARG A 151 3.72 9.62 -14.22
N VAL A 152 3.69 9.82 -12.92
CA VAL A 152 4.39 8.98 -11.93
C VAL A 152 3.36 8.15 -11.18
N PHE A 153 3.65 6.87 -11.04
CA PHE A 153 2.79 5.89 -10.38
C PHE A 153 3.37 5.49 -9.04
N PHE A 154 2.48 5.30 -8.08
CA PHE A 154 2.76 5.00 -6.70
C PHE A 154 2.05 3.69 -6.35
N THR A 155 2.74 2.82 -5.61
CA THR A 155 2.12 1.61 -5.06
C THR A 155 2.59 1.40 -3.63
N ALA A 156 1.66 1.18 -2.71
CA ALA A 156 1.94 0.87 -1.31
C ALA A 156 0.99 -0.19 -0.76
N ALA A 157 1.46 -0.91 0.26
CA ALA A 157 0.59 -1.72 1.09
C ALA A 157 -0.16 -0.83 2.10
N GLY A 158 -1.39 -1.22 2.42
CA GLY A 158 -2.19 -0.55 3.44
C GLY A 158 -2.98 -1.52 4.31
N TRP A 159 -3.32 -1.06 5.51
CA TRP A 159 -3.99 -1.85 6.53
C TRP A 159 -5.00 -1.01 7.31
N MET A 160 -6.12 -1.62 7.65
CA MET A 160 -7.04 -1.09 8.66
C MET A 160 -6.60 -1.52 10.05
N ASP A 161 -6.81 -0.68 11.07
CA ASP A 161 -6.43 -0.99 12.46
C ASP A 161 -7.09 -2.30 12.95
N GLU A 162 -8.35 -2.57 12.56
CA GLU A 162 -9.06 -3.79 12.93
C GLU A 162 -8.42 -5.04 12.33
N GLU A 163 -7.92 -4.97 11.09
CA GLU A 163 -7.25 -6.09 10.43
C GLU A 163 -5.94 -6.44 11.13
N ILE A 164 -5.21 -5.41 11.56
CA ILE A 164 -3.98 -5.56 12.32
C ILE A 164 -4.29 -6.22 13.67
N GLU A 165 -5.33 -5.77 14.38
CA GLU A 165 -5.72 -6.33 15.66
C GLU A 165 -6.15 -7.81 15.53
N VAL A 166 -7.03 -8.11 14.57
CA VAL A 166 -7.51 -9.47 14.30
C VAL A 166 -6.34 -10.39 13.92
N GLY A 167 -5.45 -9.93 13.02
CA GLY A 167 -4.29 -10.70 12.61
C GLY A 167 -3.30 -10.94 13.75
N ASN A 168 -3.02 -9.92 14.57
CA ASN A 168 -2.14 -10.07 15.76
C ASN A 168 -2.73 -11.03 16.79
N LYS A 169 -4.03 -10.97 17.05
CA LYS A 169 -4.72 -11.90 17.95
C LYS A 169 -4.66 -13.33 17.43
N ALA A 170 -4.95 -13.54 16.14
CA ALA A 170 -4.87 -14.85 15.51
C ALA A 170 -3.43 -15.41 15.55
N ARG A 171 -2.44 -14.57 15.24
CA ARG A 171 -1.02 -14.91 15.32
C ARG A 171 -0.62 -15.32 16.73
N SER A 172 -0.95 -14.50 17.74
CA SER A 172 -0.64 -14.78 19.15
C SER A 172 -1.25 -16.10 19.63
N GLY A 173 -2.50 -16.38 19.24
CA GLY A 173 -3.15 -17.65 19.55
C GLY A 173 -2.45 -18.86 18.92
N LEU A 174 -2.01 -18.76 17.66
CA LEU A 174 -1.26 -19.84 16.99
C LEU A 174 0.14 -20.03 17.57
N VAL A 175 0.83 -18.95 17.93
CA VAL A 175 2.13 -19.02 18.61
C VAL A 175 1.97 -19.69 19.97
N SER A 176 0.96 -19.29 20.76
CA SER A 176 0.67 -19.91 22.05
C SER A 176 0.33 -21.40 21.91
N LEU A 177 -0.45 -21.79 20.89
CA LEU A 177 -0.73 -23.19 20.58
C LEU A 177 0.54 -23.96 20.19
N LEU A 178 1.41 -23.34 19.39
CA LEU A 178 2.66 -23.95 18.97
C LEU A 178 3.57 -24.21 20.18
N GLU A 179 3.81 -23.19 20.99
CA GLU A 179 4.76 -23.23 22.10
C GLU A 179 4.26 -24.06 23.27
N ASN A 180 3.02 -23.85 23.72
CA ASN A 180 2.52 -24.44 24.95
C ASN A 180 1.87 -25.81 24.77
N ASP A 181 1.47 -26.19 23.55
CA ASP A 181 0.84 -27.49 23.27
C ASP A 181 1.71 -28.35 22.34
N ILE A 182 1.95 -27.87 21.12
CA ILE A 182 2.54 -28.70 20.07
C ILE A 182 4.00 -29.06 20.39
N LEU A 183 4.82 -28.08 20.75
CA LEU A 183 6.24 -28.31 21.04
C LEU A 183 6.45 -29.12 22.32
N VAL A 184 5.63 -28.89 23.35
CA VAL A 184 5.64 -29.68 24.59
C VAL A 184 5.31 -31.15 24.28
N LYS A 185 4.22 -31.41 23.55
CA LYS A 185 3.83 -32.77 23.15
C LYS A 185 4.85 -33.43 22.24
N LEU A 186 5.46 -32.68 21.32
CA LEU A 186 6.48 -33.20 20.42
C LEU A 186 7.73 -33.62 21.19
N LYS A 187 8.16 -32.81 22.19
CA LYS A 187 9.27 -33.17 23.08
C LYS A 187 8.98 -34.42 23.90
N ALA A 188 7.80 -34.50 24.53
CA ALA A 188 7.39 -35.69 25.27
C ALA A 188 7.30 -36.94 24.38
N ALA A 189 6.74 -36.81 23.17
CA ALA A 189 6.65 -37.92 22.21
C ALA A 189 8.03 -38.37 21.71
N GLN A 190 9.00 -37.46 21.60
CA GLN A 190 10.39 -37.77 21.27
C GLN A 190 11.06 -38.57 22.39
N GLU A 191 10.95 -38.11 23.64
CA GLU A 191 11.47 -38.81 24.82
C GLU A 191 10.87 -40.22 24.94
N ASP A 192 9.55 -40.33 24.74
CA ASP A 192 8.85 -41.61 24.72
C ASP A 192 9.33 -42.55 23.60
N TYR A 193 9.59 -42.00 22.39
CA TYR A 193 10.10 -42.77 21.26
C TYR A 193 11.51 -43.31 21.53
N ASP A 194 12.37 -42.48 22.14
CA ASP A 194 13.76 -42.83 22.43
C ASP A 194 13.86 -43.95 23.49
N GLN A 195 12.95 -43.97 24.46
CA GLN A 195 12.88 -44.99 25.51
C GLN A 195 12.16 -46.30 25.10
N ALA A 196 11.56 -46.37 23.91
CA ALA A 196 10.73 -47.52 23.51
C ALA A 196 11.53 -48.68 22.90
N ASN A 197 11.03 -49.91 23.08
CA ASN A 197 11.55 -51.10 22.39
C ASN A 197 11.21 -51.10 20.88
N ALA A 198 11.94 -51.88 20.08
CA ALA A 198 11.86 -51.86 18.61
C ALA A 198 10.43 -52.00 18.04
N LEU A 199 9.60 -52.92 18.56
CA LEU A 199 8.21 -53.08 18.11
C LEU A 199 7.32 -51.90 18.52
N ALA A 200 7.54 -51.30 19.70
CA ALA A 200 6.76 -50.17 20.19
C ALA A 200 7.12 -48.85 19.48
N LYS A 201 8.33 -48.73 18.92
CA LYS A 201 8.76 -47.54 18.17
C LYS A 201 7.89 -47.27 16.94
N VAL A 202 7.39 -48.29 16.26
CA VAL A 202 6.55 -48.12 15.05
C VAL A 202 5.27 -47.34 15.37
N GLY A 203 4.60 -47.66 16.49
CA GLY A 203 3.41 -46.95 16.94
C GLY A 203 3.71 -45.52 17.42
N LYS A 204 4.85 -45.31 18.10
CA LYS A 204 5.26 -43.98 18.57
C LYS A 204 5.71 -43.06 17.43
N LEU A 205 6.25 -43.62 16.35
CA LEU A 205 6.65 -42.87 15.16
C LEU A 205 5.46 -42.17 14.50
N SER A 206 4.30 -42.82 14.39
CA SER A 206 3.11 -42.20 13.79
C SER A 206 2.62 -40.98 14.57
N ASN A 207 2.63 -41.04 15.91
CA ASN A 207 2.31 -39.91 16.77
C ASN A 207 3.30 -38.74 16.58
N LEU A 208 4.60 -39.05 16.54
CA LEU A 208 5.65 -38.06 16.30
C LEU A 208 5.50 -37.37 14.94
N VAL A 209 5.24 -38.15 13.87
CA VAL A 209 4.98 -37.61 12.53
C VAL A 209 3.72 -36.74 12.51
N GLY A 210 2.64 -37.16 13.20
CA GLY A 210 1.42 -36.38 13.35
C GLY A 210 1.65 -35.03 14.04
N LEU A 211 2.41 -35.01 15.13
CA LEU A 211 2.78 -33.78 15.85
C LEU A 211 3.71 -32.88 15.02
N SER A 212 4.67 -33.45 14.30
CA SER A 212 5.54 -32.69 13.38
C SER A 212 4.72 -32.04 12.26
N THR A 213 3.75 -32.77 11.68
CA THR A 213 2.86 -32.25 10.64
C THR A 213 1.99 -31.11 11.19
N LYS A 214 1.45 -31.27 12.42
CA LYS A 214 0.69 -30.22 13.11
C LYS A 214 1.57 -28.97 13.36
N ARG A 215 2.83 -29.15 13.78
CA ARG A 215 3.81 -28.05 13.94
C ARG A 215 4.00 -27.31 12.62
N ASP A 216 4.27 -28.03 11.53
CA ASP A 216 4.58 -27.44 10.23
C ASP A 216 3.38 -26.70 9.64
N ASN A 217 2.17 -27.25 9.78
CA ASN A 217 0.92 -26.59 9.40
C ASN A 217 0.67 -25.31 10.23
N THR A 218 0.88 -25.35 11.55
CA THR A 218 0.75 -24.17 12.42
C THR A 218 1.77 -23.10 12.04
N MET A 219 3.02 -23.48 11.79
CA MET A 219 4.07 -22.57 11.32
C MET A 219 3.73 -21.97 9.95
N ALA A 220 3.18 -22.75 9.03
CA ALA A 220 2.73 -22.24 7.74
C ALA A 220 1.62 -21.19 7.88
N ARG A 221 0.67 -21.41 8.80
CA ARG A 221 -0.39 -20.44 9.09
C ARG A 221 0.15 -19.16 9.73
N ILE A 222 1.08 -19.26 10.69
CA ILE A 222 1.78 -18.11 11.28
C ILE A 222 2.46 -17.30 10.17
N ARG A 223 3.23 -17.95 9.29
CA ARG A 223 3.89 -17.30 8.15
C ARG A 223 2.91 -16.64 7.18
N SER A 224 1.73 -17.23 7.00
CA SER A 224 0.68 -16.65 6.16
C SER A 224 0.14 -15.34 6.76
N ILE A 225 -0.13 -15.32 8.07
CA ILE A 225 -0.57 -14.13 8.78
C ILE A 225 0.54 -13.06 8.80
N ASP A 226 1.80 -13.46 9.01
CA ASP A 226 2.95 -12.55 8.99
C ASP A 226 3.11 -11.84 7.64
N LYS A 227 2.69 -12.46 6.52
CA LYS A 227 2.69 -11.82 5.19
C LYS A 227 1.60 -10.76 5.03
N SER A 228 0.49 -10.89 5.74
CA SER A 228 -0.61 -9.93 5.69
C SER A 228 -0.50 -8.81 6.71
N LEU A 229 0.36 -8.94 7.73
CA LEU A 229 0.56 -7.92 8.75
C LEU A 229 1.69 -6.93 8.38
N PRO A 230 1.68 -5.71 8.95
CA PRO A 230 2.82 -4.80 8.84
C PRO A 230 4.09 -5.47 9.38
N LYS A 231 5.22 -5.26 8.69
CA LYS A 231 6.51 -5.78 9.14
C LYS A 231 7.01 -5.00 10.36
N LYS A 232 7.97 -5.54 11.09
CA LYS A 232 8.56 -4.86 12.27
C LYS A 232 9.15 -3.47 11.93
N GLY A 233 9.64 -3.27 10.71
CA GLY A 233 10.12 -1.97 10.21
C GLY A 233 8.99 -0.96 9.93
N ASP A 234 7.76 -1.45 9.77
CA ASP A 234 6.54 -0.66 9.57
C ASP A 234 5.91 -0.25 10.92
N GLY A 235 6.60 -0.47 12.06
CA GLY A 235 6.09 -0.13 13.39
C GLY A 235 5.76 1.35 13.60
N ASN A 236 6.29 2.23 12.75
CA ASN A 236 6.08 3.67 12.79
C ASN A 236 4.98 4.17 11.83
N LEU A 237 4.20 3.26 11.22
CA LEU A 237 3.09 3.69 10.37
C LEU A 237 2.04 4.43 11.20
N LYS A 238 1.92 5.73 10.93
CA LYS A 238 0.93 6.59 11.58
C LYS A 238 -0.45 6.30 10.99
N PRO A 239 -1.45 6.00 11.84
CA PRO A 239 -2.82 5.76 11.38
C PRO A 239 -3.47 7.09 10.99
N GLY A 240 -4.12 7.14 9.83
CA GLY A 240 -4.76 8.35 9.29
C GLY A 240 -6.18 8.09 8.81
N LYS A 241 -6.96 9.16 8.62
CA LYS A 241 -8.25 9.06 7.93
C LYS A 241 -8.02 8.76 6.45
N PHE A 242 -8.89 7.96 5.86
CA PHE A 242 -8.83 7.64 4.43
C PHE A 242 -10.25 7.51 3.87
N PRO A 243 -10.52 7.93 2.62
CA PRO A 243 -11.88 7.89 2.08
C PRO A 243 -12.50 6.49 2.11
N PHE A 244 -13.78 6.43 2.47
CA PHE A 244 -14.59 5.20 2.58
C PHE A 244 -14.15 4.20 3.68
N ILE A 245 -13.13 4.53 4.45
CA ILE A 245 -12.67 3.71 5.58
C ILE A 245 -13.09 4.43 6.86
N GLU A 246 -14.03 3.83 7.58
CA GLU A 246 -14.51 4.39 8.85
C GLU A 246 -13.44 4.32 9.94
N SER A 247 -12.61 3.28 9.89
CA SER A 247 -11.47 3.11 10.77
C SER A 247 -10.24 3.86 10.27
N ARG A 248 -9.16 3.84 11.08
CA ARG A 248 -7.92 4.46 10.66
C ARG A 248 -7.17 3.52 9.72
N PHE A 249 -6.64 4.12 8.65
CA PHE A 249 -5.86 3.43 7.64
C PHE A 249 -4.37 3.73 7.83
N ARG A 250 -3.54 2.71 7.72
CA ARG A 250 -2.09 2.81 7.75
C ARG A 250 -1.56 2.50 6.37
N ILE A 251 -0.72 3.38 5.83
CA ILE A 251 -0.12 3.24 4.50
C ILE A 251 1.39 3.07 4.68
N ALA A 252 1.95 1.98 4.18
CA ALA A 252 3.41 1.81 4.14
C ALA A 252 4.05 2.71 3.09
N GLY A 253 5.36 2.93 3.23
CA GLY A 253 6.16 3.37 2.10
C GLY A 253 6.11 2.36 0.95
N GLY A 254 6.34 2.86 -0.26
CA GLY A 254 6.07 2.11 -1.48
C GLY A 254 7.01 2.46 -2.63
N GLY A 255 6.77 1.83 -3.78
CA GLY A 255 7.55 2.07 -5.00
C GLY A 255 7.01 3.22 -5.82
N LEU A 256 7.91 3.91 -6.52
CA LEU A 256 7.65 4.90 -7.56
C LEU A 256 8.04 4.33 -8.92
N CYS A 257 7.22 4.53 -9.94
CA CYS A 257 7.61 4.18 -11.31
C CYS A 257 7.01 5.14 -12.35
N VAL A 258 7.61 5.14 -13.54
CA VAL A 258 7.07 5.84 -14.71
C VAL A 258 6.82 4.87 -15.83
N LYS A 259 5.78 5.16 -16.62
CA LYS A 259 5.46 4.41 -17.82
C LYS A 259 6.30 4.94 -18.98
N ARG A 260 7.00 4.03 -19.66
CA ARG A 260 7.83 4.31 -20.84
C ARG A 260 7.33 3.48 -22.02
N PRO A 261 7.50 3.95 -23.26
CA PRO A 261 7.28 3.11 -24.43
C PRO A 261 8.27 1.93 -24.40
N GLY A 262 7.77 0.70 -24.54
CA GLY A 262 8.60 -0.50 -24.57
C GLY A 262 9.38 -0.60 -25.88
N LYS A 263 10.49 -1.36 -25.88
CA LYS A 263 11.38 -1.49 -27.06
C LYS A 263 10.76 -2.25 -28.23
N VAL A 264 9.83 -3.16 -27.95
CA VAL A 264 9.26 -4.08 -28.95
C VAL A 264 7.76 -3.87 -29.12
N MET A 265 7.00 -3.83 -28.03
CA MET A 265 5.56 -3.56 -28.06
C MET A 265 5.06 -3.19 -26.65
N GLY A 266 4.08 -2.29 -26.57
CA GLY A 266 3.42 -1.93 -25.32
C GLY A 266 4.16 -0.88 -24.48
N SER A 267 3.83 -0.84 -23.20
CA SER A 267 4.45 0.07 -22.24
C SER A 267 5.14 -0.70 -21.13
N GLU A 268 6.27 -0.19 -20.69
CA GLU A 268 7.07 -0.74 -19.59
C GLU A 268 7.04 0.25 -18.41
N TYR A 269 7.12 -0.26 -17.18
CA TYR A 269 7.15 0.58 -15.98
C TYR A 269 8.56 0.55 -15.38
N HIS A 270 9.23 1.71 -15.38
CA HIS A 270 10.60 1.85 -14.90
C HIS A 270 10.58 2.37 -13.46
N ILE A 271 11.24 1.65 -12.55
CA ILE A 271 11.33 2.04 -11.14
C ILE A 271 12.15 3.33 -11.01
N LEU A 272 11.56 4.34 -10.37
CA LEU A 272 12.18 5.66 -10.12
C LEU A 272 12.70 5.84 -8.70
N GLY A 273 12.31 4.99 -7.76
CA GLY A 273 12.58 5.26 -6.35
C GLY A 273 11.54 4.68 -5.44
N THR A 274 11.49 5.24 -4.25
CA THR A 274 10.53 4.90 -3.21
C THR A 274 9.81 6.15 -2.72
N TRP A 275 8.72 5.96 -1.99
CA TRP A 275 8.06 7.04 -1.27
C TRP A 275 7.63 6.57 0.10
N SER A 276 7.37 7.53 0.98
CA SER A 276 6.74 7.31 2.27
C SER A 276 5.64 8.34 2.48
N CYS A 277 4.78 8.11 3.47
CA CYS A 277 3.77 9.10 3.81
C CYS A 277 3.44 9.13 5.29
N THR A 278 2.93 10.28 5.71
CA THR A 278 2.35 10.48 7.04
C THR A 278 1.02 11.22 6.88
N PRO A 279 -0.03 10.81 7.61
CA PRO A 279 -1.26 11.59 7.63
C PRO A 279 -0.98 12.95 8.27
N VAL A 280 -1.65 13.98 7.78
CA VAL A 280 -1.63 15.31 8.40
C VAL A 280 -2.84 15.40 9.32
N ASP A 281 -2.58 15.66 10.60
CA ASP A 281 -3.65 15.88 11.56
C ASP A 281 -4.35 17.20 11.21
N THR A 282 -5.68 17.18 11.15
CA THR A 282 -6.51 18.29 10.66
C THR A 282 -6.34 19.58 11.48
N ASP A 283 -5.76 19.48 12.69
CA ASP A 283 -5.43 20.63 13.55
C ASP A 283 -4.12 21.34 13.14
N GLU A 284 -3.20 20.66 12.44
CA GLU A 284 -1.98 21.27 11.91
C GLU A 284 -2.23 22.05 10.61
N SER A 285 -3.14 21.57 9.75
CA SER A 285 -3.44 22.20 8.46
C SER A 285 -4.11 23.59 8.55
N LEU A 286 -4.56 24.00 9.75
CA LEU A 286 -5.10 25.33 9.99
C LEU A 286 -4.05 26.35 10.47
N ARG A 287 -2.78 25.93 10.64
CA ARG A 287 -1.70 26.76 11.22
C ARG A 287 -0.62 27.18 10.21
N SER A 288 -0.65 26.66 8.99
CA SER A 288 0.19 27.07 7.85
C SER A 288 -0.60 27.94 6.89
#